data_AF-A0A5F1ZYM7-F1
#
_entry.id   AF-A0A5F1ZYM7-F1
#
_cell.length_a   1.000
_cell.length_b   1.000
_cell.length_c   1.000
_cell.angle_alpha   90.00
_cell.angle_beta   90.00
_cell.angle_gamma   90.00
#
_symmetry.space_group_name_H-M   'P 1'
#
loop_
_entity.id
_entity.type
_entity.pdbx_description
1 polymer ?
#
loop_
_entity_poly.entity_id
_entity_poly.type
_entity_poly.pdbx_seq_one_letter_code
_entity_poly.pdbx_strand_id
1 'polypeptide(L)'
;MNLINKIATGAFWLLWLGVLSGFVNLVSLHEGLNGIVTALGWIILGLHIIEVAIYSVRSGSRGGFQISDALQVFLFGVFHLIPVSFSEKK
;
A
#
# COMPACT_ATOMS: atom_id res chain seq x y z
N MET A 1 -2.15 -0.78 15.46
CA MET A 1 -1.26 -0.12 14.49
C MET A 1 -0.54 1.03 15.18
N ASN A 2 0.79 0.94 15.30
CA ASN A 2 1.61 1.99 15.93
C ASN A 2 1.60 3.26 15.04
N LEU A 3 1.72 4.44 15.65
CA LEU A 3 1.73 5.75 14.99
C LEU A 3 2.74 5.81 13.84
N ILE A 4 3.93 5.21 14.04
CA ILE A 4 5.01 5.16 13.06
C ILE A 4 4.55 4.50 11.75
N ASN A 5 3.84 3.37 11.82
CA ASN A 5 3.35 2.68 10.62
C ASN A 5 2.29 3.51 9.89
N LYS A 6 1.43 4.23 10.62
CA LYS A 6 0.44 5.12 10.00
C LYS A 6 1.11 6.25 9.24
N ILE A 7 2.11 6.88 9.86
CA ILE A 7 2.88 7.96 9.25
C ILE A 7 3.63 7.45 8.02
N ALA A 8 4.29 6.28 8.12
CA ALA A 8 5.02 5.69 7.00
C ALA A 8 4.10 5.35 5.82
N THR A 9 2.93 4.73 6.06
CA THR A 9 1.93 4.48 5.02
C THR A 9 1.40 5.78 4.40
N GLY A 10 1.08 6.78 5.22
CA GLY A 10 0.61 8.07 4.72
C GLY A 10 1.67 8.79 3.87
N ALA A 11 2.92 8.78 4.32
CA ALA A 11 4.05 9.34 3.59
C ALA A 11 4.28 8.63 2.25
N PHE A 12 4.16 7.29 2.21
CA PHE A 12 4.21 6.54 0.96
C PHE A 12 3.14 7.00 -0.02
N TRP A 13 1.86 7.07 0.40
CA TRP A 13 0.77 7.47 -0.50
C TRP A 13 0.93 8.91 -1.00
N LEU A 14 1.35 9.84 -0.13
CA LEU A 14 1.64 11.22 -0.55
C LEU A 14 2.77 11.29 -1.56
N LEU A 15 3.87 10.56 -1.32
CA LEU A 15 4.99 10.48 -2.25
C LEU A 15 4.56 9.84 -3.57
N TRP A 16 3.73 8.80 -3.52
CA TRP A 16 3.22 8.12 -4.70
C TRP A 16 2.33 8.99 -5.56
N LEU A 17 1.43 9.76 -4.94
CA LEU A 17 0.66 10.80 -5.62
C LEU A 17 1.58 11.88 -6.23
N GLY A 18 2.68 12.21 -5.54
CA GLY A 18 3.71 13.10 -6.06
C GLY A 18 4.42 12.55 -7.31
N VAL A 19 4.69 11.24 -7.36
CA VAL A 19 5.25 10.58 -8.54
C VAL A 19 4.26 10.61 -9.70
N LEU A 20 3.00 10.22 -9.46
CA LEU A 20 1.96 10.17 -10.50
C LEU A 20 1.60 11.55 -11.08
N SER A 21 1.64 12.60 -10.25
CA SER A 21 1.37 13.98 -10.68
C SER A 21 2.56 14.66 -11.36
N GLY A 22 3.73 14.00 -11.42
CA GLY A 22 4.97 14.61 -11.90
C GLY A 22 5.56 15.66 -10.94
N PHE A 23 4.99 15.81 -9.74
CA PHE A 23 5.49 16.74 -8.72
C PHE A 23 6.93 16.44 -8.29
N VAL A 24 7.31 15.16 -8.24
CA VAL A 24 8.71 14.76 -7.96
C VAL A 24 9.68 15.35 -8.98
N ASN A 25 9.28 15.48 -10.24
CA ASN A 25 10.08 16.11 -11.29
C ASN A 25 10.09 17.64 -11.16
N LEU A 26 9.00 18.25 -10.66
CA LEU A 26 8.92 19.70 -10.41
C LEU A 26 9.84 20.15 -9.27
N VAL A 27 10.00 19.34 -8.23
CA VAL A 27 10.87 19.64 -7.09
C VAL A 27 12.36 19.55 -7.45
N SER A 28 12.70 19.01 -8.64
CA SER A 28 14.09 18.87 -9.11
C SER A 28 15.01 18.25 -8.05
N LEU A 29 14.60 17.14 -7.43
CA LEU A 29 15.59 16.33 -6.73
C LEU A 29 16.64 15.94 -7.79
N HIS A 30 17.91 15.94 -7.40
CA HIS A 30 19.01 15.50 -8.27
C HIS A 30 18.61 14.26 -9.09
N GLU A 31 18.95 14.20 -10.38
CA GLU A 31 18.36 13.24 -11.34
C GLU A 31 18.41 11.78 -10.85
N GLY A 32 19.50 11.38 -10.18
CA GLY A 32 19.62 10.04 -9.59
C GLY A 32 18.63 9.77 -8.45
N LEU A 33 18.29 10.77 -7.64
CA LEU A 33 17.30 10.66 -6.57
C LEU A 33 15.87 10.56 -7.12
N ASN A 34 15.54 11.30 -8.18
CA ASN A 34 14.24 11.18 -8.86
C ASN A 34 13.99 9.75 -9.35
N GLY A 35 15.02 9.14 -9.97
CA GLY A 35 14.94 7.76 -10.44
C GLY A 35 14.72 6.76 -9.30
N ILE A 36 15.47 6.90 -8.20
CA ILE A 36 15.34 6.02 -7.02
C ILE A 36 13.95 6.15 -6.39
N VAL A 37 13.47 7.37 -6.16
CA VAL A 37 12.16 7.64 -5.55
C VAL A 37 11.04 7.06 -6.40
N THR A 38 11.12 7.24 -7.73
CA THR A 38 10.15 6.68 -8.67
C THR A 38 10.15 5.15 -8.65
N ALA A 39 11.34 4.54 -8.72
CA ALA A 39 11.48 3.09 -8.70
C ALA A 39 10.95 2.46 -7.39
N LEU A 40 11.33 3.03 -6.24
CA LEU A 40 10.83 2.58 -4.93
C LEU A 40 9.31 2.72 -4.82
N GLY A 41 8.74 3.81 -5.33
CA GLY A 41 7.29 3.99 -5.36
C GLY A 41 6.57 2.88 -6.12
N TRP A 42 7.06 2.51 -7.31
CA TRP A 42 6.50 1.41 -8.10
C TRP A 42 6.66 0.05 -7.41
N ILE A 43 7.82 -0.21 -6.80
CA ILE A 43 8.08 -1.46 -6.06
C ILE A 43 7.10 -1.60 -4.90
N ILE A 44 6.94 -0.55 -4.08
CA ILE A 44 6.05 -0.57 -2.93
C ILE A 44 4.59 -0.75 -3.40
N LEU A 45 4.15 -0.02 -4.43
CA LEU A 45 2.82 -0.24 -5.02
C LEU A 45 2.62 -1.69 -5.47
N GLY A 46 3.63 -2.28 -6.13
CA GLY A 46 3.60 -3.68 -6.53
C GLY A 46 3.40 -4.63 -5.35
N LEU A 47 4.05 -4.37 -4.21
CA LEU A 47 3.85 -5.14 -2.98
C LEU A 47 2.40 -5.02 -2.47
N HIS A 48 1.82 -3.83 -2.45
CA HIS A 48 0.42 -3.64 -2.06
C HIS A 48 -0.55 -4.42 -2.97
N ILE A 49 -0.30 -4.48 -4.28
CA ILE A 49 -1.10 -5.28 -5.21
C ILE A 49 -0.95 -6.78 -4.93
N ILE A 50 0.28 -7.25 -4.69
CA ILE A 50 0.55 -8.66 -4.36
C ILE A 50 -0.17 -9.06 -3.07
N GLU A 51 -0.18 -8.19 -2.05
CA GLU A 51 -0.89 -8.46 -0.79
C GLU A 51 -2.41 -8.57 -0.99
N VAL A 52 -3.00 -7.73 -1.84
CA VAL A 52 -4.42 -7.85 -2.21
C VAL A 52 -4.68 -9.15 -2.95
N ALA A 53 -3.78 -9.58 -3.84
CA ALA A 53 -3.90 -10.86 -4.53
C ALA A 53 -3.84 -12.05 -3.54
N ILE A 54 -2.91 -12.01 -2.59
CA ILE A 54 -2.80 -13.02 -1.52
C ILE A 54 -4.08 -13.02 -0.67
N TYR A 55 -4.59 -11.85 -0.28
CA TYR A 55 -5.87 -11.75 0.43
C TYR A 55 -7.00 -12.38 -0.39
N SER A 56 -7.09 -12.05 -1.68
CA SER A 56 -8.14 -12.53 -2.58
C SER A 56 -8.15 -14.06 -2.64
N VAL A 57 -6.99 -14.68 -2.83
CA VAL A 57 -6.84 -16.16 -2.84
C VAL A 57 -7.24 -16.78 -1.50
N ARG A 58 -6.93 -16.14 -0.36
CA ARG A 58 -7.21 -16.71 0.97
C ARG A 58 -8.64 -16.46 1.46
N SER A 59 -9.32 -15.44 0.94
CA SER A 59 -10.65 -14.99 1.39
C SER A 59 -11.74 -16.07 1.24
N GLY A 60 -11.66 -16.92 0.21
CA GLY A 60 -12.60 -18.02 0.00
C GLY A 60 -12.65 -19.03 1.15
N SER A 61 -11.53 -19.22 1.85
CA SER A 61 -11.45 -20.10 3.03
C SER A 61 -11.89 -19.44 4.35
N ARG A 62 -12.23 -18.14 4.34
CA ARG A 62 -12.41 -17.30 5.53
C ARG A 62 -13.67 -16.42 5.52
N GLY A 63 -14.73 -16.87 4.86
CA GLY A 63 -16.01 -16.14 4.83
C GLY A 63 -16.26 -15.30 3.57
N GLY A 64 -15.42 -15.44 2.54
CA GLY A 64 -15.60 -14.82 1.23
C GLY A 64 -14.84 -13.50 1.05
N PHE A 65 -14.77 -13.03 -0.19
CA PHE A 65 -14.08 -11.80 -0.56
C PHE A 65 -14.90 -10.57 -0.17
N GLN A 66 -14.31 -9.66 0.60
CA GLN A 66 -14.89 -8.36 0.92
C GLN A 66 -14.04 -7.24 0.35
N ILE A 67 -14.67 -6.36 -0.43
CA ILE A 67 -13.99 -5.22 -1.04
C ILE A 67 -13.41 -4.28 0.02
N SER A 68 -14.10 -4.09 1.15
CA SER A 68 -13.62 -3.27 2.27
C SER A 68 -12.28 -3.76 2.83
N ASP A 69 -12.16 -5.07 3.02
CA ASP A 69 -10.94 -5.71 3.54
C ASP A 69 -9.83 -5.66 2.51
N ALA A 70 -10.15 -5.91 1.23
CA ALA A 70 -9.21 -5.77 0.13
C ALA A 70 -8.65 -4.34 0.04
N LEU A 71 -9.51 -3.33 0.20
CA LEU A 71 -9.10 -1.93 0.21
C LEU A 71 -8.20 -1.61 1.42
N GLN A 72 -8.51 -2.18 2.58
CA GLN A 72 -7.70 -2.03 3.78
C GLN A 72 -6.31 -2.67 3.61
N VAL A 73 -6.24 -3.87 3.02
CA VAL A 73 -4.98 -4.53 2.68
C VAL A 73 -4.23 -3.71 1.64
N PHE A 74 -4.91 -3.19 0.61
CA PHE A 74 -4.27 -2.35 -0.40
C PHE A 74 -3.69 -1.07 0.19
N LEU A 75 -4.40 -0.39 1.10
CA LEU A 75 -3.93 0.88 1.64
C LEU A 75 -2.89 0.71 2.75
N PHE A 76 -2.95 -0.37 3.53
CA PHE A 76 -2.18 -0.54 4.78
C PHE A 76 -1.34 -1.83 4.87
N GLY A 77 -1.33 -2.66 3.83
CA GLY A 77 -0.82 -4.04 3.83
C GLY A 77 0.67 -4.19 4.14
N VAL A 78 1.53 -3.31 3.61
CA VAL A 78 3.00 -3.46 3.74
C VAL A 78 3.52 -3.42 5.20
N PHE A 79 2.73 -2.92 6.15
CA PHE A 79 3.08 -2.95 7.59
C PHE A 79 2.27 -3.97 8.42
N HIS A 80 1.45 -4.79 7.76
CA HIS A 80 0.58 -5.81 8.36
C HIS A 80 0.58 -7.05 7.45
N LEU A 81 1.53 -7.97 7.65
CA LEU A 81 1.58 -9.27 6.96
C LEU A 81 0.43 -10.24 7.36
N ILE A 82 -0.79 -9.71 7.56
CA ILE A 82 -2.06 -10.34 7.97
C ILE A 82 -2.08 -10.60 9.50
N PRO A 83 -2.98 -9.93 10.26
CA PRO A 83 -4.37 -10.35 10.29
C PRO A 83 -5.35 -9.18 10.14
N VAL A 84 -6.12 -9.22 9.06
CA VAL A 84 -7.38 -8.48 8.98
C VAL A 84 -8.30 -9.13 10.02
N SER A 85 -8.67 -8.39 11.05
CA SER A 85 -9.74 -8.76 11.97
C SER A 85 -11.01 -8.84 11.13
N PHE A 86 -11.31 -10.02 10.60
CA PHE A 86 -12.57 -10.29 9.94
C PHE A 86 -13.67 -9.87 10.90
N SER A 87 -14.57 -9.00 10.44
CA SER A 87 -15.77 -8.68 11.20
C SER A 87 -16.50 -10.00 11.43
N GLU A 88 -16.44 -10.51 12.66
CA GLU A 88 -17.37 -11.53 13.12
C GLU A 88 -18.77 -10.92 13.00
N LYS A 89 -19.46 -11.22 11.89
CA LYS A 89 -20.89 -11.02 11.84
C LYS A 89 -21.50 -12.02 12.80
N LYS A 90 -21.97 -11.51 13.95
CA LYS A 90 -22.93 -12.17 14.83
C LYS A 90 -24.17 -12.61 14.07
#